data_AF-S7U3U3-F1
#
_entry.id   AF-S7U3U3-F1
#
_cell.length_a   1.000
_cell.length_b   1.000
_cell.length_c   1.000
_cell.angle_alpha   90.00
_cell.angle_beta   90.00
_cell.angle_gamma   90.00
#
_symmetry.space_group_name_H-M   'P 1'
#
loop_
_entity.id
_entity.type
_entity.pdbx_description
1 polymer ?
#
loop_
_entity_poly.entity_id
_entity_poly.type
_entity_poly.pdbx_seq_one_letter_code
_entity_poly.pdbx_strand_id
1 'polypeptide(L)'
;MSEQESTAPNDVEQRLDVYQRKLTLLKERGALRDNAEREMLLEFIQANHSRINEFPLLPVQQNGLINILCIRSGSHPAQELLKRSLAGFLHLLTQYEKASLTRNAQEIETLRRSIVNAETILIKFLQGAVYAASLAHDNFEEVIIAHFGEESISTIDGITERQEMNERFWREILETFVTTHVSEAYDALMQGEKYLLRKEQSFLVLQFSLDDVLARLKRTDRTIEKTRVQALYEQCKRDKDATIKRKLVFEMLLGEELLPASVVSREEKLYAATVACMDVVAEQLVEKLRQQGDDVPPERREIEKQQLAFVQEQVLSMAVGALLTLGVVREDFLIPIGSLGMADPKQLRGVIGNFELHSLDAALLACIEGQFLSLLRERKADEGNKVLIKTQRARRVAMDRLEALAPLGLTKIRRHKLFEQDRNNPQQAVFIPRNTRELQHVLHLLQTDPAFAQALLSVWEEAAVTIEIMVMINLEVVAKTSTNLKARLAGILGKFGIRGG
;
A
#
# COMPACT_ATOMS: atom_id res chain seq x y z
N MET A 1 -30.95 -5.57 24.58
CA MET A 1 -31.19 -4.17 25.00
C MET A 1 -31.17 -3.33 23.74
N SER A 2 -32.22 -2.53 23.54
CA SER A 2 -32.53 -1.83 22.29
C SER A 2 -31.41 -0.90 21.82
N GLU A 3 -30.79 -1.24 20.70
CA GLU A 3 -29.99 -0.30 19.90
C GLU A 3 -30.98 0.71 19.29
N GLN A 4 -31.07 1.89 19.90
CA GLN A 4 -31.53 3.06 19.18
C GLN A 4 -30.43 3.38 18.16
N GLU A 5 -30.70 3.17 16.87
CA GLU A 5 -29.98 3.85 15.80
C GLU A 5 -30.08 5.36 16.11
N SER A 6 -29.03 5.93 16.70
CA SER A 6 -28.95 7.38 16.86
C SER A 6 -28.74 7.96 15.47
N THR A 7 -29.84 8.38 14.85
CA THR A 7 -29.79 9.13 13.61
C THR A 7 -28.88 10.35 13.80
N ALA A 8 -27.88 10.50 12.93
CA ALA A 8 -26.94 11.61 13.00
C ALA A 8 -27.68 12.96 13.11
N PRO A 9 -27.24 13.89 13.96
CA PRO A 9 -27.82 15.23 14.05
C PRO A 9 -27.70 15.98 12.71
N ASN A 10 -28.85 16.33 12.12
CA ASN A 10 -28.89 16.94 10.79
C ASN A 10 -28.69 18.46 10.82
N ASP A 11 -29.10 19.14 11.90
CA ASP A 11 -28.97 20.59 12.04
C ASP A 11 -27.71 21.00 12.85
N VAL A 12 -27.22 22.22 12.57
CA VAL A 12 -26.06 22.82 13.25
C VAL A 12 -26.31 22.92 14.76
N GLU A 13 -27.50 23.34 15.20
CA GLU A 13 -27.81 23.48 16.63
C GLU A 13 -27.76 22.14 17.35
N GLN A 14 -28.30 21.08 16.73
CA GLN A 14 -28.27 19.73 17.29
C GLN A 14 -26.84 19.21 17.45
N ARG A 15 -25.95 19.52 16.48
CA ARG A 15 -24.53 19.15 16.57
C ARG A 15 -23.82 19.93 17.66
N LEU A 16 -24.07 21.23 17.77
CA LEU A 16 -23.53 22.05 18.85
C LEU A 16 -23.95 21.53 20.23
N ASP A 17 -25.22 21.14 20.41
CA ASP A 17 -25.72 20.54 21.65
C ASP A 17 -25.03 19.21 21.97
N VAL A 18 -24.76 18.38 20.96
CA VAL A 18 -23.99 17.14 21.14
C VAL A 18 -22.57 17.45 21.61
N TYR A 19 -21.86 18.37 20.94
CA TYR A 19 -20.49 18.73 21.31
C TYR A 19 -20.40 19.37 22.69
N GLN A 20 -21.32 20.27 23.03
CA GLN A 20 -21.37 20.92 24.33
C GLN A 20 -21.60 19.90 25.44
N ARG A 21 -22.58 19.00 25.28
CA ARG A 21 -22.84 17.94 26.27
C ARG A 21 -21.61 17.09 26.50
N LYS A 22 -20.92 16.67 25.43
CA LYS A 22 -19.70 15.88 25.54
C LYS A 22 -18.58 16.67 26.24
N LEU A 23 -18.39 17.93 25.88
CA LEU A 23 -17.37 18.81 26.47
C LEU A 23 -17.61 19.02 27.98
N THR A 24 -18.86 19.24 28.40
CA THR A 24 -19.23 19.34 29.82
C THR A 24 -18.89 18.06 30.56
N LEU A 25 -19.27 16.90 30.01
CA LEU A 25 -18.97 15.58 30.59
C LEU A 25 -17.47 15.34 30.79
N LEU A 26 -16.64 15.76 29.82
CA LEU A 26 -15.18 15.64 29.90
C LEU A 26 -14.57 16.57 30.96
N LYS A 27 -15.12 17.79 31.11
CA LYS A 27 -14.72 18.73 32.16
C LYS A 27 -15.07 18.21 33.55
N GLU A 28 -16.27 17.67 33.73
CA GLU A 28 -16.73 17.09 34.99
C GLU A 28 -15.87 15.90 35.44
N ARG A 29 -15.42 15.08 34.49
CA ARG A 29 -14.54 13.93 34.75
C ARG A 29 -13.07 14.30 34.98
N GLY A 30 -12.69 15.57 34.79
CA GLY A 30 -11.29 16.00 34.88
C GLY A 30 -10.39 15.29 33.87
N ALA A 31 -10.90 15.02 32.65
CA ALA A 31 -10.16 14.30 31.63
C ALA A 31 -8.85 15.02 31.26
N LEU A 32 -7.75 14.27 31.13
CA LEU A 32 -6.49 14.79 30.60
C LEU A 32 -6.71 15.30 29.17
N ARG A 33 -5.94 16.33 28.77
CA ARG A 33 -6.09 17.00 27.48
C ARG A 33 -6.12 16.03 26.30
N ASP A 34 -5.16 15.11 26.22
CA ASP A 34 -5.07 14.15 25.11
C ASP A 34 -6.27 13.20 25.06
N ASN A 35 -6.79 12.79 26.24
CA ASN A 35 -7.99 11.96 26.33
C ASN A 35 -9.24 12.75 25.93
N ALA A 36 -9.34 14.03 26.33
CA ALA A 36 -10.44 14.91 25.96
C ALA A 36 -10.46 15.19 24.46
N GLU A 37 -9.30 15.48 23.85
CA GLU A 37 -9.16 15.65 22.40
C GLU A 37 -9.62 14.39 21.66
N ARG A 38 -9.13 13.21 22.05
CA ARG A 38 -9.56 11.94 21.48
C ARG A 38 -11.06 11.70 21.62
N GLU A 39 -11.62 11.83 22.82
CA GLU A 39 -13.04 11.59 23.05
C GLU A 39 -13.95 12.59 22.33
N MET A 40 -13.49 13.83 22.14
CA MET A 40 -14.20 14.82 21.35
C MET A 40 -14.13 14.52 19.85
N LEU A 41 -13.00 14.05 19.34
CA LEU A 41 -12.87 13.62 17.95
C LEU A 41 -13.78 12.41 17.64
N LEU A 42 -13.93 11.48 18.59
CA LEU A 42 -14.90 10.38 18.49
C LEU A 42 -16.33 10.89 18.36
N GLU A 43 -16.76 11.76 19.26
CA GLU A 43 -18.10 12.35 19.24
C GLU A 43 -18.34 13.15 17.96
N PHE A 44 -17.31 13.88 17.51
CA PHE A 44 -17.33 14.62 16.26
C PHE A 44 -17.58 13.73 15.05
N ILE A 45 -16.88 12.60 14.94
CA ILE A 45 -17.05 11.63 13.85
C ILE A 45 -18.47 11.06 13.88
N GLN A 46 -18.95 10.66 15.05
CA GLN A 46 -20.31 10.13 15.22
C GLN A 46 -21.37 11.16 14.84
N ALA A 47 -21.19 12.43 15.17
CA ALA A 47 -22.13 13.49 14.82
C ALA A 47 -22.13 13.86 13.32
N ASN A 48 -21.05 13.58 12.58
CA ASN A 48 -20.88 14.01 11.19
C ASN A 48 -20.77 12.88 10.16
N HIS A 49 -20.90 11.62 10.54
CA HIS A 49 -20.68 10.50 9.61
C HIS A 49 -21.54 10.59 8.33
N SER A 50 -22.77 11.11 8.42
CA SER A 50 -23.67 11.34 7.27
C SER A 50 -23.21 12.44 6.30
N ARG A 51 -22.24 13.28 6.70
CA ARG A 51 -21.68 14.38 5.92
C ARG A 51 -20.32 14.05 5.31
N ILE A 52 -19.85 12.82 5.51
CA ILE A 52 -18.59 12.32 4.97
C ILE A 52 -18.94 11.36 3.83
N ASN A 53 -18.50 11.68 2.62
CA ASN A 53 -18.70 10.84 1.45
C ASN A 53 -17.93 9.52 1.61
N GLU A 54 -18.53 8.41 1.19
CA GLU A 54 -17.95 7.06 1.31
C GLU A 54 -17.65 6.62 2.75
N PHE A 55 -18.29 7.25 3.75
CA PHE A 55 -18.10 6.81 5.12
C PHE A 55 -18.48 5.31 5.26
N PRO A 56 -17.63 4.47 5.89
CA PRO A 56 -17.87 3.04 5.92
C PRO A 56 -19.23 2.69 6.56
N LEU A 57 -19.96 1.75 5.96
CA LEU A 57 -21.25 1.28 6.50
C LEU A 57 -21.07 0.34 7.70
N LEU A 58 -20.01 -0.46 7.68
CA LEU A 58 -19.74 -1.46 8.71
C LEU A 58 -19.15 -0.78 9.97
N PRO A 59 -19.73 -0.99 11.17
CA PRO A 59 -19.22 -0.41 12.42
C PRO A 59 -17.75 -0.75 12.69
N VAL A 60 -17.31 -1.94 12.30
CA VAL A 60 -15.91 -2.39 12.42
C VAL A 60 -14.98 -1.51 11.57
N GLN A 61 -15.38 -1.16 10.35
CA GLN A 61 -14.58 -0.28 9.48
C GLN A 61 -14.61 1.17 9.95
N GLN A 62 -15.75 1.62 10.50
CA GLN A 62 -15.84 2.93 11.15
C GLN A 62 -14.88 3.04 12.34
N ASN A 63 -14.85 2.02 13.21
CA ASN A 63 -13.93 1.93 14.34
C ASN A 63 -12.46 1.88 13.87
N GLY A 64 -12.18 1.16 12.78
CA GLY A 64 -10.87 1.14 12.15
C GLY A 64 -10.37 2.53 11.77
N LEU A 65 -11.18 3.29 11.04
CA LEU A 65 -10.89 4.68 10.64
C LEU A 65 -10.69 5.60 11.84
N ILE A 66 -11.57 5.49 12.83
CA ILE A 66 -11.46 6.20 14.10
C ILE A 66 -10.11 5.90 14.76
N ASN A 67 -9.72 4.63 14.84
CA ASN A 67 -8.49 4.20 15.50
C ASN A 67 -7.25 4.67 14.73
N ILE A 68 -7.32 4.79 13.40
CA ILE A 68 -6.24 5.39 12.59
C ILE A 68 -5.98 6.83 13.06
N LEU A 69 -7.03 7.65 13.12
CA LEU A 69 -6.91 9.09 13.36
C LEU A 69 -6.70 9.45 14.84
N CYS A 70 -7.30 8.69 15.74
CA CYS A 70 -7.31 8.99 17.17
C CYS A 70 -6.15 8.35 17.95
N ILE A 71 -5.63 7.19 17.49
CA ILE A 71 -4.74 6.34 18.30
C ILE A 71 -3.44 6.05 17.56
N ARG A 72 -3.54 5.48 16.37
CA ARG A 72 -2.38 4.89 15.66
C ARG A 72 -1.53 5.91 14.94
N SER A 73 -2.06 7.09 14.62
CA SER A 73 -1.31 8.17 13.97
C SER A 73 -0.29 8.90 14.86
N GLY A 74 -0.13 8.47 16.13
CA GLY A 74 0.69 9.10 17.17
C GLY A 74 2.10 9.53 16.75
N SER A 75 2.71 8.78 15.83
CA SER A 75 4.09 8.95 15.37
C SER A 75 4.22 9.69 14.03
N HIS A 76 3.11 9.93 13.32
CA HIS A 76 3.13 10.53 11.99
C HIS A 76 3.05 12.06 12.10
N PRO A 77 3.95 12.85 11.45
CA PRO A 77 3.99 14.30 11.63
C PRO A 77 2.69 15.02 11.22
N ALA A 78 1.98 14.49 10.23
CA ALA A 78 0.66 14.99 9.81
C ALA A 78 -0.37 15.06 10.97
N GLN A 79 -0.19 14.25 12.02
CA GLN A 79 -1.09 14.26 13.17
C GLN A 79 -1.08 15.61 13.90
N GLU A 80 0.04 16.33 13.90
CA GLU A 80 0.15 17.63 14.55
C GLU A 80 -0.81 18.66 13.92
N LEU A 81 -1.00 18.61 12.59
CA LEU A 81 -1.95 19.47 11.88
C LEU A 81 -3.41 19.16 12.25
N LEU A 82 -3.76 17.87 12.40
CA LEU A 82 -5.07 17.46 12.89
C LEU A 82 -5.29 17.91 14.34
N LYS A 83 -4.29 17.71 15.21
CA LYS A 83 -4.35 18.14 16.62
C LYS A 83 -4.53 19.64 16.76
N ARG A 84 -3.82 20.45 15.96
CA ARG A 84 -3.99 21.91 15.94
C ARG A 84 -5.42 22.31 15.56
N SER A 85 -5.96 21.69 14.52
CA SER A 85 -7.34 21.95 14.06
C SER A 85 -8.38 21.56 15.12
N LEU A 86 -8.19 20.41 15.75
CA LEU A 86 -9.04 19.92 16.83
C LEU A 86 -8.96 20.82 18.08
N ALA A 87 -7.76 21.22 18.48
CA ALA A 87 -7.58 22.14 19.61
C ALA A 87 -8.24 23.50 19.34
N GLY A 88 -8.15 24.02 18.12
CA GLY A 88 -8.86 25.22 17.69
C GLY A 88 -10.38 25.07 17.79
N PHE A 89 -10.92 23.94 17.32
CA PHE A 89 -12.34 23.62 17.45
C PHE A 89 -12.81 23.55 18.91
N LEU A 90 -12.06 22.87 19.79
CA LEU A 90 -12.38 22.80 21.23
C LEU A 90 -12.32 24.18 21.92
N HIS A 91 -11.38 25.02 21.50
CA HIS A 91 -11.29 26.39 21.99
C HIS A 91 -12.55 27.19 21.63
N LEU A 92 -13.00 27.09 20.38
CA LEU A 92 -14.23 27.75 19.92
C LEU A 92 -15.47 27.25 20.67
N LEU A 93 -15.60 25.94 20.91
CA LEU A 93 -16.69 25.38 21.71
C LEU A 93 -16.70 25.93 23.14
N THR A 94 -15.52 26.07 23.76
CA THR A 94 -15.39 26.64 25.11
C THR A 94 -15.75 28.12 25.15
N GLN A 95 -15.37 28.90 24.12
CA GLN A 95 -15.78 30.30 24.00
C GLN A 95 -17.30 30.42 23.79
N TYR A 96 -17.88 29.56 22.96
CA TYR A 96 -19.31 29.53 22.67
C TYR A 96 -20.15 29.21 23.91
N GLU A 97 -19.72 28.26 24.74
CA GLU A 97 -20.33 27.99 26.05
C GLU A 97 -20.33 29.23 26.95
N LYS A 98 -19.19 29.94 27.04
CA LYS A 98 -19.08 31.17 27.84
C LYS A 98 -19.98 32.29 27.32
N ALA A 99 -20.00 32.52 26.00
CA ALA A 99 -20.84 33.53 25.37
C ALA A 99 -22.34 33.23 25.53
N SER A 100 -22.71 31.94 25.55
CA SER A 100 -24.08 31.49 25.81
C SER A 100 -24.53 31.80 27.24
N LEU A 101 -23.62 31.66 28.22
CA LEU A 101 -23.90 32.03 29.62
C LEU A 101 -24.07 33.55 29.80
N THR A 102 -23.30 34.37 29.09
CA THR A 102 -23.38 35.84 29.14
C THR A 102 -24.48 36.43 28.23
N ARG A 103 -25.16 35.59 27.44
CA ARG A 103 -26.26 35.95 26.52
C ARG A 103 -25.89 37.01 25.48
N ASN A 104 -24.63 37.04 25.02
CA ASN A 104 -24.19 37.97 23.99
C ASN A 104 -24.54 37.46 22.57
N ALA A 105 -25.71 37.86 22.05
CA ALA A 105 -26.25 37.34 20.78
C ALA A 105 -25.32 37.52 19.56
N GLN A 106 -24.59 38.64 19.46
CA GLN A 106 -23.69 38.90 18.33
C GLN A 106 -22.43 38.03 18.38
N GLU A 107 -21.90 37.82 19.58
CA GLU A 107 -20.74 36.95 19.81
C GLU A 107 -21.09 35.48 19.61
N ILE A 108 -22.27 35.04 20.07
CA ILE A 108 -22.80 33.69 19.85
C ILE A 108 -22.89 33.39 18.35
N GLU A 109 -23.48 34.27 17.55
CA GLU A 109 -23.62 34.07 16.10
C GLU A 109 -22.26 34.05 15.39
N THR A 110 -21.31 34.90 15.83
CA THR A 110 -19.95 34.92 15.27
C THR A 110 -19.22 33.61 15.58
N LEU A 111 -19.28 33.15 16.83
CA LEU A 111 -18.67 31.89 17.27
C LEU A 111 -19.30 30.68 16.59
N ARG A 112 -20.62 30.68 16.39
CA ARG A 112 -21.33 29.63 15.65
C ARG A 112 -20.76 29.47 14.24
N ARG A 113 -20.57 30.57 13.50
CA ARG A 113 -19.97 30.53 12.14
C ARG A 113 -18.54 29.99 12.17
N SER A 114 -17.73 30.44 13.12
CA SER A 114 -16.37 29.94 13.29
C SER A 114 -16.33 28.44 13.61
N ILE A 115 -17.26 27.94 14.43
CA ILE A 115 -17.38 26.51 14.75
C ILE A 115 -17.77 25.72 13.49
N VAL A 116 -18.71 26.20 12.67
CA VAL A 116 -19.09 25.55 11.41
C VAL A 116 -17.91 25.48 10.43
N ASN A 117 -17.10 26.53 10.36
CA ASN A 117 -15.88 26.54 9.55
C ASN A 117 -14.88 25.50 10.07
N ALA A 118 -14.58 25.49 11.37
CA ALA A 118 -13.69 24.51 11.98
C ALA A 118 -14.21 23.06 11.83
N GLU A 119 -15.52 22.84 11.94
CA GLU A 119 -16.17 21.56 11.66
C GLU A 119 -15.95 21.15 10.19
N THR A 120 -16.07 22.08 9.25
CA THR A 120 -15.81 21.80 7.83
C THR A 120 -14.36 21.38 7.60
N ILE A 121 -13.40 22.05 8.22
CA ILE A 121 -11.97 21.67 8.15
C ILE A 121 -11.74 20.26 8.69
N LEU A 122 -12.30 19.93 9.86
CA LEU A 122 -12.18 18.60 10.47
C LEU A 122 -12.85 17.50 9.63
N ILE A 123 -14.00 17.78 9.01
CA ILE A 123 -14.64 16.87 8.04
C ILE A 123 -13.70 16.59 6.87
N LYS A 124 -12.93 17.57 6.39
CA LYS A 124 -12.01 17.37 5.27
C LYS A 124 -10.84 16.46 5.63
N PHE A 125 -10.30 16.54 6.85
CA PHE A 125 -9.34 15.55 7.35
C PHE A 125 -9.93 14.12 7.30
N LEU A 126 -11.16 13.96 7.79
CA LEU A 126 -11.85 12.66 7.77
C LEU A 126 -12.10 12.17 6.36
N GLN A 127 -12.54 13.05 5.46
CA GLN A 127 -12.82 12.70 4.07
C GLN A 127 -11.57 12.19 3.35
N GLY A 128 -10.42 12.85 3.55
CA GLY A 128 -9.14 12.38 3.00
C GLY A 128 -8.73 11.03 3.57
N ALA A 129 -8.96 10.82 4.87
CA ALA A 129 -8.68 9.56 5.53
C ALA A 129 -9.57 8.41 5.00
N VAL A 130 -10.87 8.67 4.77
CA VAL A 130 -11.82 7.71 4.18
C VAL A 130 -11.36 7.32 2.78
N TYR A 131 -11.13 8.30 1.89
CA TYR A 131 -10.71 7.99 0.52
C TYR A 131 -9.39 7.21 0.47
N ALA A 132 -8.41 7.56 1.31
CA ALA A 132 -7.15 6.83 1.36
C ALA A 132 -7.31 5.39 1.88
N ALA A 133 -8.13 5.19 2.91
CA ALA A 133 -8.43 3.87 3.46
C ALA A 133 -9.15 2.99 2.42
N SER A 134 -10.19 3.52 1.78
CA SER A 134 -10.92 2.83 0.72
C SER A 134 -10.01 2.49 -0.45
N LEU A 135 -9.19 3.43 -0.94
CA LEU A 135 -8.24 3.14 -2.03
C LEU A 135 -7.24 2.03 -1.68
N ALA A 136 -6.72 2.01 -0.45
CA ALA A 136 -5.79 0.99 -0.02
C ALA A 136 -6.45 -0.40 0.05
N HIS A 137 -7.69 -0.46 0.56
CA HIS A 137 -8.47 -1.69 0.64
C HIS A 137 -8.91 -2.16 -0.75
N ASP A 138 -9.56 -1.32 -1.55
CA ASP A 138 -10.07 -1.65 -2.89
C ASP A 138 -8.94 -2.11 -3.84
N ASN A 139 -7.80 -1.41 -3.85
CA ASN A 139 -6.68 -1.80 -4.71
C ASN A 139 -6.06 -3.13 -4.26
N PHE A 140 -6.04 -3.39 -2.95
CA PHE A 140 -5.54 -4.66 -2.44
C PHE A 140 -6.48 -5.81 -2.79
N GLU A 141 -7.78 -5.61 -2.62
CA GLU A 141 -8.81 -6.57 -3.01
C GLU A 141 -8.72 -6.89 -4.50
N GLU A 142 -8.59 -5.89 -5.36
CA GLU A 142 -8.41 -6.10 -6.80
C GLU A 142 -7.18 -6.96 -7.11
N VAL A 143 -6.05 -6.74 -6.43
CA VAL A 143 -4.85 -7.57 -6.60
C VAL A 143 -5.09 -9.01 -6.15
N ILE A 144 -5.79 -9.21 -5.03
CA ILE A 144 -6.12 -10.57 -4.58
C ILE A 144 -7.06 -11.26 -5.58
N ILE A 145 -8.12 -10.60 -6.04
CA ILE A 145 -9.04 -11.16 -7.04
C ILE A 145 -8.29 -11.48 -8.33
N ALA A 146 -7.36 -10.63 -8.76
CA ALA A 146 -6.55 -10.85 -9.96
C ALA A 146 -5.73 -12.15 -9.90
N HIS A 147 -5.21 -12.53 -8.72
CA HIS A 147 -4.36 -13.73 -8.55
C HIS A 147 -5.10 -14.97 -8.03
N PHE A 148 -6.16 -14.80 -7.24
CA PHE A 148 -6.88 -15.89 -6.56
C PHE A 148 -8.29 -16.12 -7.10
N GLY A 149 -8.77 -15.25 -8.01
CA GLY A 149 -10.07 -15.35 -8.66
C GLY A 149 -11.23 -14.81 -7.82
N GLU A 150 -12.42 -14.77 -8.43
CA GLU A 150 -13.66 -14.22 -7.83
C GLU A 150 -14.07 -14.94 -6.54
N GLU A 151 -13.68 -16.20 -6.34
CA GLU A 151 -13.96 -16.96 -5.11
C GLU A 151 -13.34 -16.30 -3.86
N SER A 152 -12.28 -15.50 -4.04
CA SER A 152 -11.60 -14.78 -2.95
C SER A 152 -12.47 -13.69 -2.32
N ILE A 153 -13.44 -13.14 -3.05
CA ILE A 153 -14.29 -12.02 -2.60
C ILE A 153 -14.97 -12.36 -1.27
N SER A 154 -15.66 -13.51 -1.22
CA SER A 154 -16.34 -13.98 0.00
C SER A 154 -15.42 -14.12 1.22
N THR A 155 -14.15 -14.43 0.99
CA THR A 155 -13.14 -14.55 2.05
C THR A 155 -12.71 -13.17 2.54
N ILE A 156 -12.48 -12.24 1.62
CA ILE A 156 -12.13 -10.84 1.92
C ILE A 156 -13.28 -10.15 2.64
N ASP A 157 -14.51 -10.30 2.16
CA ASP A 157 -15.73 -9.76 2.77
C ASP A 157 -15.86 -10.25 4.21
N GLY A 158 -15.76 -11.56 4.42
CA GLY A 158 -15.84 -12.14 5.75
C GLY A 158 -14.77 -11.58 6.70
N ILE A 159 -13.54 -11.34 6.22
CA ILE A 159 -12.48 -10.73 7.04
C ILE A 159 -12.83 -9.27 7.34
N THR A 160 -13.28 -8.51 6.34
CA THR A 160 -13.66 -7.10 6.43
C THR A 160 -14.85 -6.87 7.38
N GLU A 161 -15.79 -7.81 7.46
CA GLU A 161 -16.92 -7.77 8.38
C GLU A 161 -16.51 -7.95 9.85
N ARG A 162 -15.42 -8.67 10.13
CA ARG A 162 -15.02 -9.06 11.51
C ARG A 162 -13.77 -8.35 12.04
N GLN A 163 -12.90 -7.82 11.18
CA GLN A 163 -11.64 -7.16 11.57
C GLN A 163 -11.62 -5.70 11.13
N GLU A 164 -11.12 -4.82 12.00
CA GLU A 164 -10.74 -3.46 11.62
C GLU A 164 -9.50 -3.51 10.72
N MET A 165 -9.37 -2.60 9.75
CA MET A 165 -8.15 -2.46 8.94
C MET A 165 -6.95 -2.04 9.81
N ASN A 166 -6.25 -3.03 10.36
CA ASN A 166 -5.12 -2.95 11.29
C ASN A 166 -4.18 -4.14 11.09
N GLU A 167 -3.16 -4.27 11.95
CA GLU A 167 -2.19 -5.37 11.88
C GLU A 167 -2.86 -6.75 11.79
N ARG A 168 -3.94 -7.00 12.54
CA ARG A 168 -4.62 -8.30 12.58
C ARG A 168 -5.34 -8.59 11.26
N PHE A 169 -6.01 -7.59 10.69
CA PHE A 169 -6.62 -7.71 9.37
C PHE A 169 -5.56 -8.11 8.33
N TRP A 170 -4.43 -7.40 8.27
CA TRP A 170 -3.38 -7.69 7.31
C TRP A 170 -2.70 -9.04 7.55
N ARG A 171 -2.52 -9.43 8.81
CA ARG A 171 -2.01 -10.75 9.18
C ARG A 171 -2.92 -11.86 8.65
N GLU A 172 -4.21 -11.77 8.93
CA GLU A 172 -5.20 -12.79 8.54
C GLU A 172 -5.30 -12.91 7.02
N ILE A 173 -5.27 -11.79 6.31
CA ILE A 173 -5.20 -11.74 4.85
C ILE A 173 -3.94 -12.43 4.31
N LEU A 174 -2.76 -12.07 4.83
CA LEU A 174 -1.48 -12.64 4.38
C LEU A 174 -1.37 -14.13 4.72
N GLU A 175 -1.85 -14.56 5.88
CA GLU A 175 -1.90 -15.97 6.24
C GLU A 175 -2.81 -16.75 5.28
N THR A 176 -3.99 -16.21 4.99
CA THR A 176 -4.99 -16.84 4.13
C THR A 176 -4.51 -16.96 2.68
N PHE A 177 -4.03 -15.86 2.09
CA PHE A 177 -3.72 -15.82 0.66
C PHE A 177 -2.26 -16.13 0.34
N VAL A 178 -1.31 -15.87 1.24
CA VAL A 178 0.12 -16.11 0.99
C VAL A 178 0.59 -17.38 1.67
N THR A 179 0.43 -17.50 2.99
CA THR A 179 0.97 -18.64 3.75
C THR A 179 0.32 -19.96 3.36
N THR A 180 -1.01 -20.02 3.35
CA THR A 180 -1.75 -21.23 2.94
C THR A 180 -1.43 -21.62 1.51
N HIS A 181 -1.47 -20.65 0.57
CA HIS A 181 -1.13 -20.90 -0.84
C HIS A 181 0.27 -21.47 -1.00
N VAL A 182 1.27 -20.91 -0.32
CA VAL A 182 2.65 -21.38 -0.39
C VAL A 182 2.80 -22.79 0.17
N SER A 183 2.11 -23.11 1.26
CA SER A 183 2.12 -24.46 1.84
C SER A 183 1.51 -25.47 0.87
N GLU A 184 0.32 -25.19 0.33
CA GLU A 184 -0.36 -26.05 -0.64
C GLU A 184 0.45 -26.20 -1.93
N ALA A 185 1.08 -25.12 -2.39
CA ALA A 185 1.94 -25.15 -3.56
C ALA A 185 3.15 -26.05 -3.32
N TYR A 186 3.82 -25.92 -2.18
CA TYR A 186 4.94 -26.78 -1.82
C TYR A 186 4.55 -28.26 -1.78
N ASP A 187 3.43 -28.60 -1.15
CA ASP A 187 2.95 -29.99 -1.10
C ASP A 187 2.63 -30.54 -2.50
N ALA A 188 2.03 -29.72 -3.37
CA ALA A 188 1.78 -30.10 -4.76
C ALA A 188 3.09 -30.28 -5.57
N LEU A 189 4.12 -29.45 -5.34
CA LEU A 189 5.44 -29.64 -5.96
C LEU A 189 6.05 -30.98 -5.56
N MET A 190 5.91 -31.36 -4.29
CA MET A 190 6.41 -32.63 -3.78
C MET A 190 5.67 -33.83 -4.38
N GLN A 191 4.33 -33.76 -4.45
CA GLN A 191 3.52 -34.83 -5.02
C GLN A 191 3.74 -34.99 -6.53
N GLY A 192 3.94 -33.89 -7.25
CA GLY A 192 4.18 -33.89 -8.69
C GLY A 192 5.65 -34.03 -9.09
N GLU A 193 6.56 -34.25 -8.13
CA GLU A 193 8.01 -34.28 -8.32
C GLU A 193 8.55 -33.08 -9.13
N LYS A 194 7.92 -31.90 -8.94
CA LYS A 194 8.27 -30.66 -9.62
C LYS A 194 9.45 -29.97 -8.93
N TYR A 195 10.60 -30.62 -9.01
CA TYR A 195 11.87 -30.12 -8.54
C TYR A 195 13.02 -30.75 -9.33
N LEU A 196 14.15 -30.06 -9.39
CA LEU A 196 15.36 -30.60 -10.01
C LEU A 196 16.38 -30.97 -8.95
N LEU A 197 16.89 -32.20 -9.02
CA LEU A 197 18.00 -32.67 -8.19
C LEU A 197 19.25 -32.85 -9.04
N ARG A 198 20.33 -32.14 -8.72
CA ARG A 198 21.61 -32.24 -9.45
C ARG A 198 22.81 -32.15 -8.51
N LYS A 199 23.92 -32.78 -8.90
CA LYS A 199 25.20 -32.64 -8.22
C LYS A 199 26.03 -31.53 -8.89
N GLU A 200 26.47 -30.55 -8.11
CA GLU A 200 27.35 -29.48 -8.55
C GLU A 200 28.58 -29.42 -7.65
N GLN A 201 29.74 -29.86 -8.15
CA GLN A 201 30.99 -29.93 -7.38
C GLN A 201 30.79 -30.68 -6.06
N SER A 202 30.96 -29.98 -4.93
CA SER A 202 30.78 -30.48 -3.56
C SER A 202 29.36 -30.28 -3.00
N PHE A 203 28.40 -29.85 -3.82
CA PHE A 203 27.02 -29.65 -3.42
C PHE A 203 26.06 -30.62 -4.13
N LEU A 204 25.06 -31.09 -3.39
CA LEU A 204 23.82 -31.60 -3.96
C LEU A 204 22.81 -30.45 -3.95
N VAL A 205 22.30 -30.09 -5.12
CA VAL A 205 21.41 -28.95 -5.31
C VAL A 205 20.01 -29.47 -5.61
N LEU A 206 19.08 -29.12 -4.74
CA LEU A 206 17.65 -29.23 -4.96
C LEU A 206 17.12 -27.87 -5.40
N GLN A 207 16.47 -27.81 -6.55
CA GLN A 207 16.05 -26.57 -7.17
C GLN A 207 14.53 -26.55 -7.39
N PHE A 208 13.92 -25.43 -7.02
CA PHE A 208 12.51 -25.10 -7.18
C PHE A 208 12.35 -23.87 -8.05
N SER A 209 11.46 -23.93 -9.03
CA SER A 209 11.06 -22.73 -9.76
C SER A 209 9.95 -22.00 -9.02
N LEU A 210 10.08 -20.68 -8.85
CA LEU A 210 8.98 -19.88 -8.31
C LEU A 210 7.79 -19.89 -9.27
N ASP A 211 8.03 -20.06 -10.59
CA ASP A 211 6.94 -20.17 -11.56
C ASP A 211 6.01 -21.34 -11.25
N ASP A 212 6.53 -22.48 -10.79
CA ASP A 212 5.68 -23.62 -10.40
C ASP A 212 4.90 -23.34 -9.11
N VAL A 213 5.42 -22.52 -8.19
CA VAL A 213 4.69 -22.04 -7.01
C VAL A 213 3.55 -21.10 -7.42
N LEU A 214 3.81 -20.22 -8.39
CA LEU A 214 2.85 -19.26 -8.91
C LEU A 214 1.84 -19.88 -9.88
N ALA A 215 2.15 -21.01 -10.51
CA ALA A 215 1.28 -21.67 -11.48
C ALA A 215 -0.07 -22.14 -10.89
N ARG A 216 -0.17 -22.21 -9.55
CA ARG A 216 -1.41 -22.55 -8.85
C ARG A 216 -2.31 -21.34 -8.57
N LEU A 217 -1.82 -20.12 -8.80
CA LEU A 217 -2.65 -18.93 -8.72
C LEU A 217 -3.75 -19.02 -9.79
N LYS A 218 -5.01 -18.88 -9.36
CA LYS A 218 -6.19 -18.88 -10.24
C LYS A 218 -6.33 -17.50 -10.91
N ARG A 219 -5.33 -17.12 -11.69
CA ARG A 219 -5.31 -15.81 -12.35
C ARG A 219 -6.56 -15.64 -13.21
N THR A 220 -7.22 -14.50 -13.05
CA THR A 220 -8.37 -14.13 -13.85
C THR A 220 -7.96 -13.12 -14.91
N ASP A 221 -8.33 -13.38 -16.16
CA ASP A 221 -8.17 -12.43 -17.27
C ASP A 221 -9.40 -11.51 -17.40
N ARG A 222 -10.39 -11.67 -16.50
CA ARG A 222 -11.58 -10.81 -16.50
C ARG A 222 -11.23 -9.43 -15.99
N THR A 223 -11.86 -8.43 -16.58
CA THR A 223 -11.80 -7.05 -16.08
C THR A 223 -12.50 -6.99 -14.73
N ILE A 224 -11.76 -6.61 -13.69
CA ILE A 224 -12.31 -6.37 -12.36
C ILE A 224 -12.95 -4.96 -12.38
N GLU A 225 -14.22 -4.88 -11.99
CA GLU A 225 -14.94 -3.61 -11.95
C GLU A 225 -14.34 -2.70 -10.88
N LYS A 226 -14.05 -1.46 -11.25
CA LYS A 226 -13.51 -0.46 -10.34
C LYS A 226 -14.59 0.06 -9.41
N THR A 227 -14.26 0.22 -8.14
CA THR A 227 -15.14 0.93 -7.20
C THR A 227 -15.26 2.40 -7.62
N ARG A 228 -16.28 3.10 -7.08
CA ARG A 228 -16.46 4.53 -7.31
C ARG A 228 -15.22 5.34 -6.91
N VAL A 229 -14.60 4.96 -5.79
CA VAL A 229 -13.39 5.61 -5.24
C VAL A 229 -12.18 5.40 -6.17
N GLN A 230 -11.94 4.17 -6.62
CA GLN A 230 -10.86 3.86 -7.57
C GLN A 230 -11.05 4.60 -8.90
N ALA A 231 -12.25 4.57 -9.47
CA ALA A 231 -12.58 5.24 -10.72
C ALA A 231 -12.34 6.77 -10.62
N LEU A 232 -12.76 7.37 -9.52
CA LEU A 232 -12.55 8.80 -9.24
C LEU A 232 -11.06 9.14 -9.12
N TYR A 233 -10.29 8.33 -8.39
CA TYR A 233 -8.84 8.51 -8.26
C TYR A 233 -8.12 8.38 -9.61
N GLU A 234 -8.50 7.41 -10.45
CA GLU A 234 -7.97 7.26 -11.81
C GLU A 234 -8.33 8.44 -12.71
N GLN A 235 -9.56 8.97 -12.60
CA GLN A 235 -10.00 10.15 -13.34
C GLN A 235 -9.15 11.37 -12.97
N CYS A 236 -8.90 11.59 -11.67
CA CYS A 236 -8.03 12.66 -11.17
C CYS A 236 -6.58 12.54 -11.67
N LYS A 237 -6.15 11.36 -12.15
CA LYS A 237 -4.83 11.17 -12.76
C LYS A 237 -4.78 11.52 -14.25
N ARG A 238 -5.87 11.30 -14.99
CA ARG A 238 -5.92 11.38 -16.46
C ARG A 238 -6.41 12.73 -16.99
N ASP A 239 -7.27 13.41 -16.24
CA ASP A 239 -7.87 14.67 -16.68
C ASP A 239 -6.86 15.85 -16.69
N LYS A 240 -6.95 16.69 -17.72
CA LYS A 240 -6.09 17.87 -17.89
C LYS A 240 -6.36 18.91 -16.81
N ASP A 241 -7.63 19.13 -16.47
CA ASP A 241 -8.00 20.06 -15.41
C ASP A 241 -7.61 19.51 -14.03
N ALA A 242 -7.67 18.19 -13.84
CA ALA A 242 -7.17 17.53 -12.64
C ALA A 242 -5.65 17.68 -12.47
N THR A 243 -4.88 17.76 -13.56
CA THR A 243 -3.44 18.00 -13.47
C THR A 243 -3.11 19.37 -12.88
N ILE A 244 -3.87 20.41 -13.23
CA ILE A 244 -3.70 21.76 -12.66
C ILE A 244 -4.09 21.73 -11.18
N LYS A 245 -5.27 21.19 -10.85
CA LYS A 245 -5.76 21.04 -9.46
C LYS A 245 -4.69 20.35 -8.60
N ARG A 246 -4.22 19.17 -9.04
CA ARG A 246 -3.21 18.37 -8.33
C ARG A 246 -1.89 19.10 -8.15
N LYS A 247 -1.42 19.84 -9.17
CA LYS A 247 -0.19 20.64 -9.05
C LYS A 247 -0.33 21.68 -7.93
N LEU A 248 -1.45 22.40 -7.88
CA LEU A 248 -1.69 23.40 -6.83
C LEU A 248 -1.68 22.78 -5.43
N VAL A 249 -2.40 21.67 -5.23
CA VAL A 249 -2.41 20.97 -3.94
C VAL A 249 -1.01 20.45 -3.58
N PHE A 250 -0.29 19.91 -4.55
CA PHE A 250 1.07 19.41 -4.35
C PHE A 250 2.03 20.53 -3.93
N GLU A 251 1.96 21.72 -4.54
CA GLU A 251 2.76 22.88 -4.12
C GLU A 251 2.40 23.34 -2.69
N MET A 252 1.12 23.29 -2.30
CA MET A 252 0.71 23.58 -0.93
C MET A 252 1.34 22.59 0.06
N LEU A 253 1.37 21.30 -0.26
CA LEU A 253 2.03 20.27 0.55
C LEU A 253 3.57 20.43 0.57
N LEU A 254 4.18 21.01 -0.47
CA LEU A 254 5.61 21.33 -0.46
C LEU A 254 5.94 22.48 0.48
N GLY A 255 5.03 23.45 0.63
CA GLY A 255 5.17 24.59 1.54
C GLY A 255 4.92 24.28 3.02
N GLU A 256 4.39 23.10 3.35
CA GLU A 256 4.08 22.72 4.74
C GLU A 256 5.32 22.26 5.50
N GLU A 257 5.76 23.04 6.48
CA GLU A 257 6.98 22.83 7.26
C GLU A 257 6.93 21.53 8.09
N LEU A 258 5.75 21.13 8.55
CA LEU A 258 5.57 19.89 9.31
C LEU A 258 5.71 18.64 8.44
N LEU A 259 5.73 18.77 7.12
CA LEU A 259 5.80 17.66 6.17
C LEU A 259 7.06 17.76 5.30
N PRO A 260 8.28 17.76 5.87
CA PRO A 260 9.50 17.87 5.08
C PRO A 260 9.72 16.59 4.23
N ALA A 261 10.50 16.73 3.14
CA ALA A 261 10.80 15.63 2.23
C ALA A 261 11.54 14.44 2.88
N SER A 262 12.18 14.67 4.03
CA SER A 262 12.84 13.63 4.83
C SER A 262 11.86 12.69 5.55
N VAL A 263 10.60 13.12 5.73
CA VAL A 263 9.57 12.35 6.45
C VAL A 263 8.46 11.90 5.50
N VAL A 264 8.01 12.78 4.61
CA VAL A 264 7.01 12.47 3.59
C VAL A 264 7.61 12.65 2.21
N SER A 265 7.74 11.55 1.47
CA SER A 265 8.30 11.52 0.14
C SER A 265 7.47 12.31 -0.86
N ARG A 266 8.10 12.66 -1.99
CA ARG A 266 7.43 13.32 -3.11
C ARG A 266 6.23 12.50 -3.63
N GLU A 267 6.37 11.19 -3.68
CA GLU A 267 5.33 10.29 -4.18
C GLU A 267 4.12 10.24 -3.25
N GLU A 268 4.34 10.21 -1.94
CA GLU A 268 3.26 10.29 -0.94
C GLU A 268 2.52 11.63 -1.02
N LYS A 269 3.24 12.75 -1.18
CA LYS A 269 2.60 14.06 -1.40
C LYS A 269 1.79 14.09 -2.70
N LEU A 270 2.28 13.47 -3.76
CA LEU A 270 1.55 13.40 -5.03
C LEU A 270 0.29 12.53 -4.92
N TYR A 271 0.37 11.41 -4.20
CA TYR A 271 -0.77 10.56 -3.86
C TYR A 271 -1.82 11.39 -3.10
N ALA A 272 -1.42 12.04 -2.01
CA ALA A 272 -2.33 12.83 -1.18
C ALA A 272 -2.95 14.02 -1.93
N ALA A 273 -2.18 14.68 -2.79
CA ALA A 273 -2.69 15.72 -3.68
C ALA A 273 -3.73 15.17 -4.66
N THR A 274 -3.54 13.95 -5.16
CA THR A 274 -4.52 13.27 -6.02
C THR A 274 -5.79 12.93 -5.25
N VAL A 275 -5.66 12.41 -4.02
CA VAL A 275 -6.81 12.14 -3.14
C VAL A 275 -7.61 13.41 -2.84
N ALA A 276 -6.93 14.52 -2.53
CA ALA A 276 -7.61 15.81 -2.30
C ALA A 276 -8.36 16.33 -3.53
N CYS A 277 -7.91 15.98 -4.74
CA CYS A 277 -8.58 16.35 -5.99
C CYS A 277 -9.84 15.53 -6.29
N MET A 278 -10.12 14.47 -5.53
CA MET A 278 -11.35 13.70 -5.64
C MET A 278 -12.57 14.47 -5.09
N ASP A 279 -12.34 15.45 -4.21
CA ASP A 279 -13.38 16.28 -3.65
C ASP A 279 -13.57 17.58 -4.44
N VAL A 280 -14.82 18.05 -4.50
CA VAL A 280 -15.22 19.27 -5.22
C VAL A 280 -14.49 20.52 -4.73
N VAL A 281 -13.94 20.52 -3.50
CA VAL A 281 -13.21 21.66 -2.96
C VAL A 281 -11.93 21.99 -3.74
N ALA A 282 -11.31 21.01 -4.40
CA ALA A 282 -10.17 21.26 -5.28
C ALA A 282 -10.57 22.06 -6.54
N GLU A 283 -11.81 21.90 -7.00
CA GLU A 283 -12.36 22.72 -8.08
C GLU A 283 -12.65 24.15 -7.62
N GLN A 284 -13.26 24.29 -6.44
CA GLN A 284 -13.50 25.59 -5.81
C GLN A 284 -12.20 26.37 -5.63
N LEU A 285 -11.10 25.70 -5.29
CA LEU A 285 -9.78 26.34 -5.20
C LEU A 285 -9.35 26.96 -6.52
N VAL A 286 -9.45 26.20 -7.62
CA VAL A 286 -9.09 26.69 -8.96
C VAL A 286 -10.00 27.83 -9.39
N GLU A 287 -11.30 27.71 -9.14
CA GLU A 287 -12.27 28.76 -9.46
C GLU A 287 -11.96 30.05 -8.70
N LYS A 288 -11.70 29.97 -7.39
CA LYS A 288 -11.35 31.14 -6.55
C LYS A 288 -10.05 31.80 -6.98
N LEU A 289 -9.05 31.01 -7.39
CA LEU A 289 -7.79 31.55 -7.93
C LEU A 289 -7.99 32.26 -9.28
N ARG A 290 -8.89 31.76 -10.13
CA ARG A 290 -9.23 32.42 -11.42
C ARG A 290 -10.03 33.71 -11.24
N GLN A 291 -10.81 33.79 -10.17
CA GLN A 291 -11.60 34.98 -9.83
C GLN A 291 -10.76 36.11 -9.22
N GLN A 292 -9.49 35.88 -8.89
CA GLN A 292 -8.59 36.94 -8.43
C GLN A 292 -8.26 37.89 -9.59
N GLY A 293 -8.78 39.11 -9.53
CA GLY A 293 -8.51 40.18 -10.50
C GLY A 293 -8.20 41.51 -9.82
N ASP A 294 -7.41 42.36 -10.49
CA ASP A 294 -6.97 43.65 -9.95
C ASP A 294 -8.11 44.69 -9.85
N ASP A 295 -9.29 44.44 -10.43
CA ASP A 295 -10.43 45.39 -10.44
C ASP A 295 -11.40 45.24 -9.26
N VAL A 296 -11.09 44.41 -8.26
CA VAL A 296 -11.96 44.23 -7.08
C VAL A 296 -11.74 45.34 -6.03
N PRO A 297 -12.80 45.96 -5.47
CA PRO A 297 -12.67 46.94 -4.38
C PRO A 297 -11.94 46.41 -3.14
N PRO A 298 -11.18 47.23 -2.38
CA PRO A 298 -10.34 46.79 -1.26
C PRO A 298 -11.09 45.97 -0.19
N GLU A 299 -12.32 46.36 0.15
CA GLU A 299 -13.15 45.65 1.14
C GLU A 299 -13.59 44.26 0.65
N ARG A 300 -13.81 44.10 -0.67
CA ARG A 300 -14.13 42.80 -1.27
C ARG A 300 -12.89 41.92 -1.40
N ARG A 301 -11.70 42.51 -1.62
CA ARG A 301 -10.44 41.76 -1.69
C ARG A 301 -10.12 41.01 -0.39
N GLU A 302 -10.38 41.63 0.77
CA GLU A 302 -10.10 40.96 2.06
C GLU A 302 -11.06 39.78 2.29
N ILE A 303 -12.33 39.93 1.93
CA ILE A 303 -13.33 38.84 2.00
C ILE A 303 -12.94 37.70 1.05
N GLU A 304 -12.54 38.02 -0.19
CA GLU A 304 -12.09 37.02 -1.18
C GLU A 304 -10.82 36.30 -0.72
N LYS A 305 -9.89 37.02 -0.09
CA LYS A 305 -8.67 36.43 0.49
C LYS A 305 -9.00 35.46 1.63
N GLN A 306 -9.92 35.81 2.52
CA GLN A 306 -10.37 34.92 3.59
C GLN A 306 -11.08 33.67 3.05
N GLN A 307 -11.92 33.84 2.03
CA GLN A 307 -12.58 32.71 1.35
C GLN A 307 -11.56 31.79 0.68
N LEU A 308 -10.57 32.35 -0.01
CA LEU A 308 -9.51 31.57 -0.63
C LEU A 308 -8.69 30.81 0.43
N ALA A 309 -8.30 31.47 1.52
CA ALA A 309 -7.57 30.84 2.61
C ALA A 309 -8.36 29.67 3.22
N PHE A 310 -9.67 29.83 3.41
CA PHE A 310 -10.54 28.76 3.91
C PHE A 310 -10.63 27.57 2.95
N VAL A 311 -10.73 27.81 1.64
CA VAL A 311 -10.73 26.74 0.63
C VAL A 311 -9.37 26.05 0.55
N GLN A 312 -8.27 26.81 0.67
CA GLN A 312 -6.91 26.25 0.76
C GLN A 312 -6.76 25.35 1.99
N GLU A 313 -7.25 25.80 3.15
CA GLU A 313 -7.22 25.01 4.38
C GLU A 313 -7.99 23.70 4.23
N GLN A 314 -9.19 23.72 3.63
CA GLN A 314 -9.97 22.51 3.37
C GLN A 314 -9.23 21.50 2.47
N VAL A 315 -8.62 21.97 1.38
CA VAL A 315 -7.85 21.13 0.45
C VAL A 315 -6.63 20.53 1.15
N LEU A 316 -5.91 21.34 1.93
CA LEU A 316 -4.75 20.89 2.68
C LEU A 316 -5.15 19.84 3.72
N SER A 317 -6.20 20.09 4.52
CA SER A 317 -6.71 19.15 5.51
C SER A 317 -7.08 17.79 4.91
N MET A 318 -7.67 17.78 3.72
CA MET A 318 -7.95 16.54 3.02
C MET A 318 -6.69 15.77 2.64
N ALA A 319 -5.70 16.45 2.05
CA ALA A 319 -4.44 15.82 1.70
C ALA A 319 -3.70 15.30 2.95
N VAL A 320 -3.74 16.04 4.05
CA VAL A 320 -3.11 15.66 5.33
C VAL A 320 -3.79 14.42 5.93
N GLY A 321 -5.13 14.36 5.88
CA GLY A 321 -5.89 13.16 6.27
C GLY A 321 -5.49 11.92 5.47
N ALA A 322 -5.32 12.07 4.16
CA ALA A 322 -4.87 11.00 3.27
C ALA A 322 -3.44 10.52 3.59
N LEU A 323 -2.50 11.44 3.85
CA LEU A 323 -1.12 11.11 4.24
C LEU A 323 -1.07 10.34 5.57
N LEU A 324 -1.84 10.79 6.55
CA LEU A 324 -1.91 10.17 7.86
C LEU A 324 -2.40 8.72 7.74
N THR A 325 -3.50 8.51 7.04
CA THR A 325 -4.06 7.16 6.82
C THR A 325 -3.08 6.27 6.06
N LEU A 326 -2.49 6.77 4.98
CA LEU A 326 -1.50 6.03 4.19
C LEU A 326 -0.32 5.55 5.03
N GLY A 327 0.23 6.45 5.87
CA GLY A 327 1.33 6.13 6.77
C GLY A 327 0.96 5.01 7.75
N VAL A 328 -0.18 5.14 8.43
CA VAL A 328 -0.64 4.14 9.42
C VAL A 328 -0.93 2.80 8.76
N VAL A 329 -1.69 2.78 7.67
CA VAL A 329 -2.06 1.54 6.96
C VAL A 329 -0.82 0.81 6.45
N ARG A 330 0.19 1.54 5.98
CA ARG A 330 1.46 0.94 5.54
C ARG A 330 2.23 0.31 6.68
N GLU A 331 2.33 0.96 7.85
CA GLU A 331 2.98 0.35 9.02
C GLU A 331 2.25 -0.92 9.45
N ASP A 332 0.93 -0.85 9.56
CA ASP A 332 0.10 -1.98 9.97
C ASP A 332 0.21 -3.17 9.00
N PHE A 333 0.38 -2.90 7.70
CA PHE A 333 0.62 -3.93 6.68
C PHE A 333 2.02 -4.55 6.78
N LEU A 334 3.04 -3.76 7.12
CA LEU A 334 4.44 -4.19 7.17
C LEU A 334 4.78 -5.05 8.41
N ILE A 335 4.08 -4.85 9.52
CA ILE A 335 4.29 -5.64 10.76
C ILE A 335 4.11 -7.16 10.53
N PRO A 336 2.97 -7.65 9.97
CA PRO A 336 2.78 -9.08 9.77
C PRO A 336 3.81 -9.68 8.81
N ILE A 337 4.21 -8.95 7.76
CA ILE A 337 5.24 -9.40 6.79
C ILE A 337 6.55 -9.75 7.48
N GLY A 338 7.00 -8.90 8.42
CA GLY A 338 8.20 -9.17 9.21
C GLY A 338 8.01 -10.37 10.13
N SER A 339 6.87 -10.45 10.83
CA SER A 339 6.60 -11.52 11.79
C SER A 339 6.39 -12.90 11.15
N LEU A 340 5.87 -12.96 9.92
CA LEU A 340 5.70 -14.18 9.13
C LEU A 340 7.00 -14.60 8.42
N GLY A 341 8.04 -13.76 8.49
CA GLY A 341 9.34 -14.04 7.86
C GLY A 341 9.31 -13.95 6.34
N MET A 342 8.32 -13.27 5.76
CA MET A 342 8.12 -13.14 4.32
C MET A 342 9.24 -12.27 3.72
N ALA A 343 9.44 -11.06 4.25
CA ALA A 343 10.45 -10.14 3.73
C ALA A 343 11.00 -9.25 4.84
N ASP A 344 12.11 -8.56 4.57
CA ASP A 344 12.52 -7.42 5.38
C ASP A 344 11.50 -6.28 5.18
N PRO A 345 10.76 -5.85 6.23
CA PRO A 345 9.77 -4.80 6.10
C PRO A 345 10.34 -3.49 5.52
N LYS A 346 11.62 -3.20 5.77
CA LYS A 346 12.27 -1.99 5.23
C LYS A 346 12.42 -2.05 3.72
N GLN A 347 12.75 -3.22 3.18
CA GLN A 347 12.89 -3.41 1.73
C GLN A 347 11.52 -3.38 1.05
N LEU A 348 10.52 -4.05 1.64
CA LEU A 348 9.20 -4.14 1.05
C LEU A 348 8.42 -2.82 1.11
N ARG A 349 8.72 -1.94 2.08
CA ARG A 349 8.13 -0.59 2.16
C ARG A 349 8.21 0.17 0.84
N GLY A 350 9.36 0.13 0.18
CA GLY A 350 9.55 0.80 -1.12
C GLY A 350 8.79 0.13 -2.26
N VAL A 351 8.56 -1.18 -2.17
CA VAL A 351 7.82 -1.95 -3.19
C VAL A 351 6.32 -1.68 -3.10
N ILE A 352 5.76 -1.62 -1.89
CA ILE A 352 4.33 -1.36 -1.65
C ILE A 352 3.94 0.06 -2.10
N GLY A 353 4.87 1.01 -2.01
CA GLY A 353 4.65 2.40 -2.39
C GLY A 353 3.40 2.97 -1.70
N ASN A 354 2.51 3.57 -2.50
CA ASN A 354 1.27 4.18 -2.01
C ASN A 354 0.04 3.29 -2.14
N PHE A 355 0.19 1.96 -2.04
CA PHE A 355 -0.89 0.98 -2.28
C PHE A 355 -1.49 1.11 -3.68
N GLU A 356 -0.67 1.42 -4.69
CA GLU A 356 -1.09 1.39 -6.08
C GLU A 356 -1.07 -0.05 -6.60
N LEU A 357 -1.98 -0.39 -7.52
CA LEU A 357 -2.17 -1.76 -8.02
C LEU A 357 -0.86 -2.45 -8.44
N HIS A 358 -0.04 -1.78 -9.25
CA HIS A 358 1.23 -2.33 -9.72
C HIS A 358 2.24 -2.56 -8.58
N SER A 359 2.24 -1.70 -7.56
CA SER A 359 3.09 -1.81 -6.38
C SER A 359 2.64 -2.96 -5.49
N LEU A 360 1.31 -3.12 -5.31
CA LEU A 360 0.72 -4.20 -4.54
C LEU A 360 0.86 -5.56 -5.22
N ASP A 361 0.74 -5.63 -6.55
CA ASP A 361 1.04 -6.82 -7.34
C ASP A 361 2.48 -7.29 -7.11
N ALA A 362 3.45 -6.38 -7.25
CA ALA A 362 4.84 -6.67 -6.97
C ALA A 362 5.08 -7.07 -5.51
N ALA A 363 4.40 -6.42 -4.56
CA ALA A 363 4.51 -6.74 -3.14
C ALA A 363 3.93 -8.14 -2.82
N LEU A 364 2.80 -8.51 -3.40
CA LEU A 364 2.19 -9.84 -3.23
C LEU A 364 3.14 -10.94 -3.72
N LEU A 365 3.69 -10.78 -4.94
CA LEU A 365 4.64 -11.75 -5.49
C LEU A 365 5.92 -11.85 -4.64
N ALA A 366 6.40 -10.73 -4.10
CA ALA A 366 7.53 -10.72 -3.17
C ALA A 366 7.19 -11.42 -1.84
N CYS A 367 5.98 -11.26 -1.32
CA CYS A 367 5.50 -11.98 -0.13
C CYS A 367 5.42 -13.49 -0.38
N ILE A 368 4.95 -13.94 -1.55
CA ILE A 368 4.90 -15.35 -1.93
C ILE A 368 6.32 -15.94 -2.03
N GLU A 369 7.23 -15.28 -2.75
CA GLU A 369 8.65 -15.69 -2.83
C GLU A 369 9.27 -15.79 -1.43
N GLY A 370 9.05 -14.75 -0.64
CA GLY A 370 9.53 -14.61 0.72
C GLY A 370 9.05 -15.71 1.65
N GLN A 371 7.76 -15.99 1.61
CA GLN A 371 7.13 -17.04 2.40
C GLN A 371 7.62 -18.43 1.99
N PHE A 372 7.82 -18.68 0.68
CA PHE A 372 8.40 -19.95 0.22
C PHE A 372 9.84 -20.11 0.74
N LEU A 373 10.65 -19.05 0.72
CA LEU A 373 11.98 -19.07 1.34
C LEU A 373 11.91 -19.30 2.85
N SER A 374 10.93 -18.71 3.54
CA SER A 374 10.69 -18.91 4.98
C SER A 374 10.39 -20.38 5.29
N LEU A 375 9.48 -21.01 4.54
CA LEU A 375 9.15 -22.43 4.65
C LEU A 375 10.39 -23.32 4.46
N LEU A 376 11.21 -23.05 3.45
CA LEU A 376 12.45 -23.82 3.24
C LEU A 376 13.47 -23.58 4.37
N ARG A 377 13.51 -22.36 4.94
CA ARG A 377 14.38 -22.03 6.08
C ARG A 377 13.98 -22.78 7.33
N GLU A 378 12.69 -22.89 7.60
CA GLU A 378 12.14 -23.69 8.69
C GLU A 378 12.53 -25.16 8.55
N ARG A 379 12.35 -25.74 7.36
CA ARG A 379 12.72 -27.14 7.08
C ARG A 379 14.22 -27.42 7.24
N LYS A 380 15.10 -26.43 7.05
CA LYS A 380 16.54 -26.60 7.27
C LYS A 380 17.00 -26.33 8.70
N ALA A 381 16.14 -25.92 9.63
CA ALA A 381 16.55 -25.33 10.91
C ALA A 381 17.63 -26.14 11.65
N ASP A 382 17.48 -27.46 11.75
CA ASP A 382 18.44 -28.32 12.47
C ASP A 382 19.69 -28.73 11.65
N GLU A 383 19.80 -28.30 10.39
CA GLU A 383 20.93 -28.65 9.53
C GLU A 383 22.08 -27.64 9.60
N GLY A 384 21.83 -26.45 10.16
CA GLY A 384 22.83 -25.39 10.30
C GLY A 384 23.51 -25.06 8.96
N ASN A 385 24.85 -25.01 8.97
CA ASN A 385 25.65 -24.64 7.79
C ASN A 385 25.80 -25.76 6.75
N LYS A 386 25.23 -26.95 7.00
CA LYS A 386 25.23 -28.05 6.01
C LYS A 386 24.36 -27.72 4.80
N VAL A 387 23.35 -26.88 5.00
CA VAL A 387 22.35 -26.53 4.00
C VAL A 387 22.28 -25.02 3.83
N LEU A 388 22.52 -24.56 2.61
CA LEU A 388 22.39 -23.16 2.21
C LEU A 388 21.16 -23.01 1.32
N ILE A 389 20.45 -21.89 1.44
CA ILE A 389 19.35 -21.53 0.53
C ILE A 389 19.82 -20.33 -0.26
N LYS A 390 19.76 -20.41 -1.59
CA LYS A 390 20.12 -19.32 -2.50
C LYS A 390 19.00 -19.08 -3.49
N THR A 391 18.82 -17.82 -3.85
CA THR A 391 17.92 -17.41 -4.93
C THR A 391 18.75 -16.99 -6.12
N GLN A 392 18.40 -17.49 -7.30
CA GLN A 392 18.95 -17.06 -8.58
C GLN A 392 17.85 -16.37 -9.37
N ARG A 393 18.09 -15.11 -9.75
CA ARG A 393 17.20 -14.35 -10.61
C ARG A 393 17.80 -14.30 -12.00
N ALA A 394 16.96 -14.53 -13.00
CA ALA A 394 17.33 -14.38 -14.40
C ALA A 394 16.21 -13.68 -15.15
N ARG A 395 16.56 -12.99 -16.23
CA ARG A 395 15.56 -12.36 -17.11
C ARG A 395 15.19 -13.33 -18.20
N ARG A 396 13.90 -13.44 -18.49
CA ARG A 396 13.36 -14.27 -19.55
C ARG A 396 12.56 -13.46 -20.55
N VAL A 397 12.55 -13.92 -21.78
CA VAL A 397 11.89 -13.27 -22.91
C VAL A 397 11.24 -14.33 -23.77
N ALA A 398 10.07 -13.99 -24.32
CA ALA A 398 9.36 -14.86 -25.24
C ALA A 398 10.13 -15.02 -26.56
N MET A 399 10.03 -16.20 -27.15
CA MET A 399 10.82 -16.58 -28.33
C MET A 399 10.47 -15.75 -29.57
N ASP A 400 9.20 -15.39 -29.73
CA ASP A 400 8.71 -14.47 -30.78
C ASP A 400 9.39 -13.09 -30.70
N ARG A 401 9.55 -12.57 -29.48
CA ARG A 401 10.22 -11.29 -29.22
C ARG A 401 11.72 -11.35 -29.50
N LEU A 402 12.34 -12.53 -29.35
CA LEU A 402 13.72 -12.76 -29.80
C LEU A 402 13.83 -12.86 -31.31
N GLU A 403 12.88 -13.51 -31.97
CA GLU A 403 12.86 -13.65 -33.42
C GLU A 403 12.71 -12.28 -34.10
N ALA A 404 11.99 -11.34 -33.49
CA ALA A 404 11.92 -9.94 -33.93
C ALA A 404 13.28 -9.22 -33.95
N LEU A 405 14.29 -9.70 -33.22
CA LEU A 405 15.66 -9.15 -33.25
C LEU A 405 16.53 -9.74 -34.37
N ALA A 406 16.08 -10.78 -35.07
CA ALA A 406 16.83 -11.41 -36.15
C ALA A 406 17.17 -10.43 -37.30
N PRO A 407 16.23 -9.60 -37.80
CA PRO A 407 16.52 -8.58 -38.82
C PRO A 407 17.53 -7.53 -38.37
N LEU A 408 17.60 -7.26 -37.06
CA LEU A 408 18.54 -6.31 -36.45
C LEU A 408 19.91 -6.95 -36.16
N GLY A 409 20.10 -8.23 -36.47
CA GLY A 409 21.39 -8.91 -36.36
C GLY A 409 21.52 -9.91 -35.21
N LEU A 410 20.42 -10.46 -34.68
CA LEU A 410 20.48 -11.62 -33.78
C LEU A 410 20.84 -12.90 -34.56
N THR A 411 22.14 -13.12 -34.77
CA THR A 411 22.65 -14.36 -35.39
C THR A 411 22.57 -15.54 -34.44
N LYS A 412 22.66 -16.78 -34.95
CA LYS A 412 22.71 -18.01 -34.14
C LYS A 412 23.82 -17.98 -33.08
N ILE A 413 24.98 -17.41 -33.42
CA ILE A 413 26.12 -17.25 -32.50
C ILE A 413 25.77 -16.28 -31.37
N ARG A 414 25.24 -15.09 -31.72
CA ARG A 414 24.84 -14.08 -30.73
C ARG A 414 23.74 -14.62 -29.82
N ARG A 415 22.77 -15.32 -30.39
CA ARG A 415 21.69 -15.98 -29.64
C ARG A 415 22.24 -16.95 -28.58
N HIS A 416 23.18 -17.83 -28.95
CA HIS A 416 23.75 -18.79 -28.00
C HIS A 416 24.65 -18.14 -26.93
N LYS A 417 25.20 -16.95 -27.18
CA LYS A 417 26.01 -16.19 -26.21
C LYS A 417 25.18 -15.32 -25.28
N LEU A 418 23.99 -14.91 -25.71
CA LEU A 418 23.10 -14.02 -24.97
C LEU A 418 22.00 -14.78 -24.24
N PHE A 419 21.59 -15.95 -24.74
CA PHE A 419 20.42 -16.67 -24.28
C PHE A 419 20.64 -18.17 -24.14
N GLU A 420 19.98 -18.74 -23.15
CA GLU A 420 19.72 -20.17 -23.01
C GLU A 420 18.22 -20.45 -23.10
N GLN A 421 17.85 -21.67 -23.47
CA GLN A 421 16.45 -22.08 -23.50
C GLN A 421 15.90 -22.16 -22.07
N ASP A 422 14.73 -21.58 -21.81
CA ASP A 422 14.06 -21.73 -20.51
C ASP A 422 13.66 -23.21 -20.35
N ARG A 423 14.07 -23.80 -19.22
CA ARG A 423 13.84 -25.21 -18.92
C ARG A 423 12.39 -25.50 -18.56
N ASN A 424 11.71 -24.51 -17.98
CA ASN A 424 10.35 -24.63 -17.51
C ASN A 424 9.35 -24.24 -18.61
N ASN A 425 9.79 -23.48 -19.63
CA ASN A 425 8.95 -23.08 -20.75
C ASN A 425 9.69 -23.09 -22.11
N PRO A 426 9.36 -24.01 -23.03
CA PRO A 426 10.01 -24.09 -24.34
C PRO A 426 9.75 -22.87 -25.25
N GLN A 427 8.75 -22.04 -24.94
CA GLN A 427 8.45 -20.80 -25.68
C GLN A 427 9.20 -19.57 -25.15
N GLN A 428 10.07 -19.75 -24.17
CA GLN A 428 10.83 -18.65 -23.56
C GLN A 428 12.33 -18.96 -23.55
N ALA A 429 13.13 -17.91 -23.57
CA ALA A 429 14.57 -17.99 -23.40
C ALA A 429 15.01 -17.11 -22.24
N VAL A 430 16.03 -17.55 -21.53
CA VAL A 430 16.61 -16.86 -20.39
C VAL A 430 17.90 -16.19 -20.82
N PHE A 431 18.11 -14.95 -20.39
CA PHE A 431 19.37 -14.26 -20.61
C PHE A 431 20.49 -14.93 -19.81
N ILE A 432 21.62 -15.16 -20.48
CA ILE A 432 22.86 -15.61 -19.83
C ILE A 432 23.50 -14.49 -18.99
N PRO A 433 23.59 -13.22 -19.46
CA PRO A 433 24.02 -12.11 -18.61
C PRO A 433 23.08 -11.87 -17.44
N ARG A 434 23.63 -11.55 -16.26
CA ARG A 434 22.84 -11.38 -15.02
C ARG A 434 22.48 -9.93 -14.70
N ASN A 435 23.19 -8.99 -15.29
CA ASN A 435 22.97 -7.56 -15.08
C ASN A 435 23.32 -6.77 -16.35
N THR A 436 22.91 -5.50 -16.38
CA THR A 436 23.12 -4.62 -17.53
C THR A 436 24.60 -4.46 -17.87
N ARG A 437 25.52 -4.49 -16.88
CA ARG A 437 26.97 -4.39 -17.14
C ARG A 437 27.51 -5.62 -17.86
N GLU A 438 27.12 -6.81 -17.41
CA GLU A 438 27.46 -8.07 -18.09
C GLU A 438 26.87 -8.10 -19.50
N LEU A 439 25.62 -7.65 -19.68
CA LEU A 439 24.99 -7.56 -21.00
C LEU A 439 25.78 -6.64 -21.93
N GLN A 440 26.13 -5.44 -21.47
CA GLN A 440 26.95 -4.49 -22.23
C GLN A 440 28.33 -5.04 -22.56
N HIS A 441 28.95 -5.77 -21.63
CA HIS A 441 30.24 -6.42 -21.87
C HIS A 441 30.15 -7.48 -22.97
N VAL A 442 29.12 -8.34 -22.93
CA VAL A 442 28.88 -9.35 -23.97
C VAL A 442 28.58 -8.68 -25.31
N LEU A 443 27.78 -7.62 -25.33
CA LEU A 443 27.49 -6.82 -26.53
C LEU A 443 28.77 -6.23 -27.15
N HIS A 444 29.68 -5.74 -26.33
CA HIS A 444 30.98 -5.20 -26.75
C HIS A 444 31.87 -6.30 -27.34
N LEU A 445 31.98 -7.46 -26.68
CA LEU A 445 32.74 -8.61 -27.17
C LEU A 445 32.20 -9.14 -28.51
N LEU A 446 30.89 -9.09 -28.72
CA LEU A 446 30.23 -9.53 -29.95
C LEU A 446 30.29 -8.49 -31.08
N GLN A 447 30.95 -7.35 -30.88
CA GLN A 447 31.08 -6.24 -31.83
C GLN A 447 29.74 -5.91 -32.48
N THR A 448 28.74 -5.67 -31.63
CA THR A 448 27.36 -5.45 -32.07
C THR A 448 27.15 -4.05 -32.61
N ASP A 449 26.25 -3.94 -33.59
CA ASP A 449 25.82 -2.64 -34.12
C ASP A 449 25.04 -1.85 -33.04
N PRO A 450 25.19 -0.52 -32.96
CA PRO A 450 24.48 0.31 -31.99
C PRO A 450 22.95 0.12 -32.00
N ALA A 451 22.34 -0.05 -33.17
CA ALA A 451 20.89 -0.26 -33.29
C ALA A 451 20.46 -1.60 -32.68
N PHE A 452 21.25 -2.66 -32.90
CA PHE A 452 21.01 -3.95 -32.24
C PHE A 452 21.17 -3.87 -30.73
N ALA A 453 22.24 -3.21 -30.27
CA ALA A 453 22.52 -3.05 -28.85
C ALA A 453 21.39 -2.30 -28.13
N GLN A 454 20.87 -1.21 -28.72
CA GLN A 454 19.72 -0.48 -28.18
C GLN A 454 18.45 -1.34 -28.13
N ALA A 455 18.13 -2.05 -29.22
CA ALA A 455 16.95 -2.93 -29.26
C ALA A 455 17.05 -4.04 -28.20
N LEU A 456 18.24 -4.64 -28.02
CA LEU A 456 18.46 -5.66 -27.01
C LEU A 456 18.36 -5.11 -25.58
N LEU A 457 18.84 -3.89 -25.33
CA LEU A 457 18.71 -3.24 -24.03
C LEU A 457 17.25 -2.95 -23.68
N SER A 458 16.44 -2.49 -24.64
CA SER A 458 14.99 -2.35 -24.47
C SER A 458 14.32 -3.70 -24.15
N VAL A 459 14.67 -4.76 -24.88
CA VAL A 459 14.17 -6.12 -24.59
C VAL A 459 14.59 -6.58 -23.19
N TRP A 460 15.82 -6.28 -22.77
CA TRP A 460 16.31 -6.61 -21.43
C TRP A 460 15.53 -5.88 -20.34
N GLU A 461 15.28 -4.58 -20.50
CA GLU A 461 14.57 -3.76 -19.52
C GLU A 461 13.14 -4.27 -19.30
N GLU A 462 12.46 -4.66 -20.37
CA GLU A 462 11.09 -5.18 -20.36
C GLU A 462 10.97 -6.69 -20.08
N ALA A 463 12.09 -7.42 -20.07
CA ALA A 463 12.08 -8.86 -19.84
C ALA A 463 11.59 -9.20 -18.43
N ALA A 464 10.68 -10.17 -18.35
CA ALA A 464 10.17 -10.68 -17.09
C ALA A 464 11.29 -11.35 -16.29
N VAL A 465 11.20 -11.30 -14.96
CA VAL A 465 12.16 -11.99 -14.08
C VAL A 465 11.61 -13.37 -13.75
N THR A 466 12.44 -14.39 -13.92
CA THR A 466 12.21 -15.74 -13.35
C THR A 466 13.14 -15.94 -12.16
N ILE A 467 12.67 -16.73 -11.20
CA ILE A 467 13.31 -16.91 -9.90
C ILE A 467 13.43 -18.41 -9.62
N GLU A 468 14.66 -18.85 -9.43
CA GLU A 468 15.02 -20.21 -9.08
C GLU A 468 15.54 -20.24 -7.64
N ILE A 469 14.93 -21.09 -6.81
CA ILE A 469 15.25 -21.21 -5.40
C ILE A 469 15.98 -22.53 -5.18
N MET A 470 17.23 -22.44 -4.76
CA MET A 470 18.15 -23.56 -4.64
C MET A 470 18.47 -23.86 -3.18
N VAL A 471 18.17 -25.09 -2.77
CA VAL A 471 18.65 -25.71 -1.53
C VAL A 471 19.94 -26.45 -1.84
N MET A 472 21.06 -25.91 -1.36
CA MET A 472 22.41 -26.45 -1.58
C MET A 472 22.88 -27.21 -0.35
N ILE A 473 23.04 -28.53 -0.48
CA ILE A 473 23.52 -29.43 0.57
C ILE A 473 25.01 -29.68 0.38
N ASN A 474 25.85 -29.23 1.33
CA ASN A 474 27.29 -29.41 1.25
C ASN A 474 27.70 -30.84 1.60
N LEU A 475 28.11 -31.60 0.58
CA LEU A 475 28.46 -33.02 0.71
C LEU A 475 29.69 -33.25 1.60
N GLU A 476 30.66 -32.33 1.60
CA GLU A 476 31.88 -32.47 2.42
C GLU A 476 31.57 -32.29 3.91
N VAL A 477 30.75 -31.30 4.26
CA VAL A 477 30.37 -31.05 5.65
C VAL A 477 29.48 -32.19 6.17
N VAL A 478 28.58 -32.70 5.33
CA VAL A 478 27.76 -33.86 5.69
C VAL A 478 28.64 -35.11 5.87
N ALA A 479 29.59 -35.36 4.98
CA ALA A 479 30.51 -36.50 5.07
C ALA A 479 31.41 -36.44 6.32
N LYS A 480 31.87 -35.25 6.74
CA LYS A 480 32.66 -35.07 7.97
C LYS A 480 31.86 -35.33 9.25
N THR A 481 30.54 -35.20 9.19
CA THR A 481 29.65 -35.27 10.37
C THR A 481 28.78 -36.53 10.40
N SER A 482 28.99 -37.48 9.47
CA SER A 482 28.20 -38.71 9.38
C SER A 482 29.05 -39.90 8.98
N THR A 483 28.85 -41.03 9.66
CA THR A 483 29.42 -42.34 9.28
C THR A 483 28.66 -43.00 8.13
N ASN A 484 27.39 -42.63 7.92
CA ASN A 484 26.56 -43.11 6.80
C ASN A 484 26.05 -41.92 5.99
N LEU A 485 26.79 -41.57 4.93
CA LEU A 485 26.46 -40.43 4.08
C LEU A 485 25.10 -40.61 3.38
N LYS A 486 24.80 -41.82 2.87
CA LYS A 486 23.54 -42.08 2.13
C LYS A 486 22.32 -41.88 3.04
N ALA A 487 22.34 -42.47 4.23
CA ALA A 487 21.25 -42.32 5.20
C ALA A 487 21.09 -40.88 5.66
N ARG A 488 22.19 -40.15 5.89
CA ARG A 488 22.12 -38.75 6.29
C ARG A 488 21.59 -37.85 5.18
N LEU A 489 22.02 -38.05 3.94
CA LEU A 489 21.49 -37.31 2.78
C LEU A 489 20.00 -37.60 2.57
N ALA A 490 19.57 -38.85 2.68
CA ALA A 490 18.15 -39.21 2.61
C ALA A 490 17.35 -38.52 3.74
N GLY A 491 17.91 -38.42 4.96
CA GLY A 491 17.29 -37.68 6.05
C GLY A 491 17.16 -36.18 5.77
N ILE A 492 18.19 -35.54 5.20
CA ILE A 492 18.15 -34.11 4.82
C ILE A 492 17.12 -33.90 3.71
N LEU A 493 17.16 -34.70 2.65
CA LEU A 493 16.21 -34.64 1.53
C LEU A 493 14.77 -34.91 2.00
N GLY A 494 14.59 -35.83 2.94
CA GLY A 494 13.29 -36.12 3.55
C GLY A 494 12.67 -34.94 4.29
N LYS A 495 13.47 -34.05 4.90
CA LYS A 495 12.97 -32.79 5.49
C LYS A 495 12.38 -31.85 4.44
N PHE A 496 12.89 -31.93 3.21
CA PHE A 496 12.36 -31.23 2.04
C PHE A 496 11.36 -32.06 1.25
N GLY A 497 10.74 -33.09 1.83
CA GLY A 497 9.66 -33.85 1.21
C GLY A 497 10.10 -34.89 0.18
N ILE A 498 11.40 -35.01 -0.10
CA ILE A 498 11.95 -35.93 -1.10
C ILE A 498 12.19 -37.28 -0.43
N ARG A 499 11.44 -38.30 -0.85
CA ARG A 499 11.63 -39.67 -0.38
C ARG A 499 12.71 -40.34 -1.24
N GLY A 500 13.74 -40.87 -0.59
CA GLY A 500 14.84 -41.54 -1.28
C GLY A 500 14.42 -42.85 -1.92
N GLY A 501 14.64 -42.98 -3.23
CA GLY A 501 14.77 -44.26 -3.92
C GLY A 501 16.17 -44.85 -3.79
#